data_AF-A0A0B8NVA2-F1
#
_entry.id   AF-A0A0B8NVA2-F1
#
_cell.length_a   1.000
_cell.length_b   1.000
_cell.length_c   1.000
_cell.angle_alpha   90.00
_cell.angle_beta   90.00
_cell.angle_gamma   90.00
#
_symmetry.space_group_name_H-M   'P 1'
#
loop_
_entity.id
_entity.type
_entity.pdbx_description
1 polymer ?
#
loop_
_entity_poly.entity_id
_entity_poly.type
_entity_poly.pdbx_seq_one_letter_code
_entity_poly.pdbx_strand_id
1 'polypeptide(L)'
;MTNPKEGAHPYTIASEWRSDTNELTFIIKALGDWTRQLRGWMKLDMPVTVEGPYGDFDFDDSCSHQVWVATGIGVTPFIAKMKERAESKSSYKVDLFLAVPVENVEIQARLEQRALDANVTLHWYITEREERLSVKDVFDQIDDLSDTSVWFCGATLLGNSLNNYLVDKGLSKKNFHQELFEFR
;
A
#
# COMPACT_ATOMS: atom_id res chain seq x y z
N MET A 1 -13.46 -22.82 -13.48
CA MET A 1 -14.70 -22.02 -13.63
C MET A 1 -15.00 -21.46 -12.25
N THR A 2 -15.06 -20.14 -12.11
CA THR A 2 -15.43 -19.46 -10.86
C THR A 2 -16.81 -19.91 -10.43
N ASN A 3 -16.97 -20.31 -9.18
CA ASN A 3 -18.27 -20.64 -8.60
C ASN A 3 -19.10 -19.34 -8.55
N PRO A 4 -20.25 -19.22 -9.25
CA PRO A 4 -21.03 -17.99 -9.25
C PRO A 4 -21.50 -17.55 -7.86
N LYS A 5 -21.50 -18.47 -6.87
CA LYS A 5 -21.83 -18.19 -5.48
C LYS A 5 -20.69 -17.55 -4.68
N GLU A 6 -19.46 -17.55 -5.20
CA GLU A 6 -18.27 -17.04 -4.51
C GLU A 6 -18.10 -15.52 -4.66
N GLY A 7 -18.69 -14.93 -5.70
CA GLY A 7 -18.72 -13.47 -5.91
C GLY A 7 -17.42 -12.92 -6.53
N ALA A 8 -17.34 -11.59 -6.62
CA ALA A 8 -16.14 -10.89 -7.07
C ALA A 8 -15.15 -10.71 -5.91
N HIS A 9 -13.86 -10.84 -6.21
CA HIS A 9 -12.79 -10.63 -5.23
C HIS A 9 -11.99 -9.38 -5.58
N PRO A 10 -12.02 -8.34 -4.74
CA PRO A 10 -11.27 -7.11 -4.97
C PRO A 10 -9.77 -7.36 -4.76
N TYR A 11 -8.96 -6.77 -5.64
CA TYR A 11 -7.51 -6.74 -5.50
C TYR A 11 -6.98 -5.36 -5.85
N THR A 12 -6.01 -4.89 -5.08
CA THR A 12 -5.27 -3.68 -5.43
C THR A 12 -4.31 -3.99 -6.58
N ILE A 13 -4.37 -3.17 -7.63
CA ILE A 13 -3.43 -3.23 -8.74
C ILE A 13 -2.05 -2.81 -8.23
N ALA A 14 -1.03 -3.61 -8.50
CA ALA A 14 0.36 -3.40 -8.09
C ALA A 14 1.30 -3.00 -9.25
N SER A 15 0.73 -2.80 -10.44
CA SER A 15 1.40 -2.17 -11.58
C SER A 15 1.11 -0.67 -11.63
N GLU A 16 2.08 0.05 -12.16
CA GLU A 16 1.96 1.39 -12.70
C GLU A 16 0.97 1.42 -13.89
N TRP A 17 0.42 2.59 -14.18
CA TRP A 17 -0.32 2.81 -15.42
C TRP A 17 0.65 3.08 -16.58
N ARG A 18 0.51 2.32 -17.66
CA ARG A 18 1.30 2.48 -18.88
C ARG A 18 0.39 2.43 -20.09
N SER A 19 0.46 3.46 -20.93
CA SER A 19 -0.34 3.52 -22.15
C SER A 19 0.17 2.63 -23.28
N ASP A 20 1.42 2.18 -23.18
CA ASP A 20 2.11 1.34 -24.16
C ASP A 20 2.05 -0.16 -23.85
N THR A 21 1.55 -0.55 -22.66
CA THR A 21 1.39 -1.95 -22.25
C THR A 21 -0.03 -2.22 -21.76
N ASN A 22 -0.55 -3.42 -22.03
CA ASN A 22 -1.86 -3.87 -21.53
C ASN A 22 -1.67 -4.87 -20.38
N GLU A 23 -0.75 -4.58 -19.46
CA GLU A 23 -0.36 -5.48 -18.39
C GLU A 23 -0.85 -4.98 -17.03
N LEU A 24 -1.52 -5.85 -16.29
CA LEU A 24 -1.91 -5.63 -14.90
C LEU A 24 -1.17 -6.61 -14.00
N THR A 25 -0.56 -6.10 -12.94
CA THR A 25 0.08 -6.93 -11.91
C THR A 25 -0.75 -6.93 -10.63
N PHE A 26 -0.99 -8.11 -10.07
CA PHE A 26 -1.60 -8.27 -8.74
C PHE A 26 -0.65 -9.05 -7.83
N ILE A 27 -0.49 -8.60 -6.58
CA ILE A 27 0.25 -9.33 -5.55
C ILE A 27 -0.76 -9.80 -4.52
N ILE A 28 -0.92 -11.12 -4.39
CA ILE A 28 -2.00 -11.72 -3.60
C ILE A 28 -1.40 -12.57 -2.47
N LYS A 29 -1.78 -12.26 -1.23
CA LYS A 29 -1.46 -13.07 -0.05
C LYS A 29 -2.58 -14.08 0.23
N ALA A 30 -2.20 -15.32 0.53
CA ALA A 30 -3.12 -16.43 0.82
C ALA A 30 -3.78 -16.31 2.21
N LEU A 31 -4.70 -15.36 2.37
CA LEU A 31 -5.35 -15.02 3.65
C LEU A 31 -6.75 -15.66 3.82
N GLY A 32 -7.47 -15.87 2.72
CA GLY A 32 -8.84 -16.41 2.71
C GLY A 32 -8.94 -17.71 1.91
N ASP A 33 -10.10 -18.34 1.92
CA ASP A 33 -10.31 -19.63 1.26
C ASP A 33 -10.13 -19.51 -0.26
N TRP A 34 -10.65 -18.44 -0.85
CA TRP A 34 -10.41 -18.10 -2.24
C TRP A 34 -8.92 -17.89 -2.56
N THR A 35 -8.23 -17.02 -1.81
CA THR A 35 -6.83 -16.68 -2.10
C THR A 35 -5.84 -17.80 -1.80
N ARG A 36 -6.16 -18.72 -0.89
CA ARG A 36 -5.38 -19.95 -0.64
C ARG A 36 -5.42 -20.92 -1.80
N GLN A 37 -6.54 -21.00 -2.50
CA GLN A 37 -6.71 -21.93 -3.62
C GLN A 37 -5.99 -21.47 -4.89
N LEU A 38 -5.86 -20.16 -5.11
CA LEU A 38 -5.29 -19.57 -6.34
C LEU A 38 -3.99 -20.24 -6.78
N ARG A 39 -3.05 -20.46 -5.85
CA ARG A 39 -1.75 -21.09 -6.15
C ARG A 39 -1.86 -22.49 -6.74
N GLY A 40 -2.91 -23.23 -6.43
CA GLY A 40 -3.09 -24.62 -6.88
C GLY A 40 -3.71 -24.75 -8.27
N TRP A 41 -4.47 -23.74 -8.73
CA TRP A 41 -5.22 -23.84 -9.99
C TRP A 41 -4.90 -22.75 -11.01
N MET A 42 -4.33 -21.61 -10.61
CA MET A 42 -3.87 -20.60 -11.57
C MET A 42 -2.72 -21.14 -12.42
N LYS A 43 -2.79 -20.90 -13.72
CA LYS A 43 -1.80 -21.34 -14.72
C LYS A 43 -1.56 -20.24 -15.73
N LEU A 44 -0.42 -20.30 -16.39
CA LEU A 44 -0.14 -19.48 -17.57
C LEU A 44 -1.21 -19.72 -18.64
N ASP A 45 -1.49 -18.68 -19.42
CA ASP A 45 -2.50 -18.65 -20.50
C ASP A 45 -3.95 -18.90 -20.07
N MET A 46 -4.22 -18.95 -18.75
CA MET A 46 -5.58 -19.03 -18.25
C MET A 46 -6.31 -17.69 -18.45
N PRO A 47 -7.48 -17.66 -19.11
CA PRO A 47 -8.25 -16.44 -19.23
C PRO A 47 -8.78 -15.99 -17.86
N VAL A 48 -8.71 -14.69 -17.61
CA VAL A 48 -9.27 -14.03 -16.42
C VAL A 48 -10.19 -12.90 -16.85
N THR A 49 -11.20 -12.60 -16.05
CA THR A 49 -12.06 -11.43 -16.22
C THR A 49 -11.78 -10.46 -15.09
N VAL A 50 -11.51 -9.21 -15.44
CA VAL A 50 -11.23 -8.12 -14.51
C VAL A 50 -12.22 -7.00 -14.81
N GLU A 51 -12.76 -6.39 -13.77
CA GLU A 51 -13.67 -5.24 -13.83
C GLU A 51 -13.08 -4.11 -12.97
N GLY A 52 -13.14 -2.87 -13.45
CA GLY A 52 -12.58 -1.68 -12.78
C GLY A 52 -11.96 -0.67 -13.76
N PRO A 53 -11.13 0.28 -13.28
CA PRO A 53 -10.66 0.40 -11.89
C PRO A 53 -11.71 0.98 -10.93
N TYR A 54 -11.51 0.76 -9.63
CA TYR A 54 -12.32 1.26 -8.53
C TYR A 54 -11.42 1.82 -7.41
N GLY A 55 -11.93 2.78 -6.63
CA GLY A 55 -11.27 3.35 -5.45
C GLY A 55 -10.73 4.77 -5.66
N ASP A 56 -10.53 5.48 -4.55
CA ASP A 56 -10.03 6.88 -4.49
C ASP A 56 -8.65 6.95 -3.79
N PHE A 57 -7.91 5.83 -3.76
CA PHE A 57 -6.58 5.75 -3.17
C PHE A 57 -5.50 6.08 -4.22
N ASP A 58 -5.56 7.31 -4.75
CA ASP A 58 -4.85 7.76 -5.96
C ASP A 58 -3.56 8.58 -5.70
N PHE A 59 -3.31 8.94 -4.43
CA PHE A 59 -2.17 9.73 -4.00
C PHE A 59 -2.12 11.15 -4.58
N ASP A 60 -3.24 11.66 -5.09
CA ASP A 60 -3.34 12.99 -5.68
C ASP A 60 -3.73 14.02 -4.62
N ASP A 61 -2.76 14.83 -4.22
CA ASP A 61 -2.96 15.96 -3.33
C ASP A 61 -1.92 17.06 -3.60
N SER A 62 -2.06 18.18 -2.90
CA SER A 62 -1.15 19.32 -3.01
C SER A 62 -0.12 19.42 -1.88
N CYS A 63 0.02 18.40 -1.04
CA CYS A 63 0.91 18.45 0.12
C CYS A 63 2.37 18.29 -0.31
N SER A 64 3.28 19.06 0.30
CA SER A 64 4.71 18.93 -0.02
C SER A 64 5.38 17.70 0.61
N HIS A 65 4.69 17.05 1.57
CA HIS A 65 5.11 15.79 2.20
C HIS A 65 3.98 14.77 2.21
N GLN A 66 4.25 13.56 1.73
CA GLN A 66 3.35 12.42 1.90
C GLN A 66 4.01 11.38 2.82
N VAL A 67 3.25 10.93 3.83
CA VAL A 67 3.63 9.82 4.68
C VAL A 67 2.78 8.60 4.33
N TRP A 68 3.43 7.58 3.82
CA TRP A 68 2.82 6.33 3.43
C TRP A 68 3.01 5.30 4.54
N VAL A 69 1.97 4.57 4.88
CA VAL A 69 2.01 3.57 5.95
C VAL A 69 1.33 2.29 5.48
N ALA A 70 2.10 1.20 5.50
CA ALA A 70 1.65 -0.10 5.03
C ALA A 70 1.90 -1.20 6.05
N THR A 71 0.98 -2.18 6.11
CA THR A 71 1.23 -3.43 6.83
C THR A 71 0.98 -4.64 5.96
N GLY A 72 1.93 -5.57 5.90
CA GLY A 72 1.79 -6.82 5.16
C GLY A 72 1.40 -6.60 3.69
N ILE A 73 0.30 -7.21 3.24
CA ILE A 73 -0.13 -7.11 1.82
C ILE A 73 -0.66 -5.72 1.44
N GLY A 74 -0.91 -4.86 2.43
CA GLY A 74 -1.24 -3.44 2.22
C GLY A 74 -0.14 -2.61 1.60
N VAL A 75 1.05 -3.18 1.36
CA VAL A 75 2.13 -2.52 0.61
C VAL A 75 1.80 -2.34 -0.89
N THR A 76 0.82 -3.09 -1.41
CA THR A 76 0.49 -3.16 -2.84
C THR A 76 0.21 -1.82 -3.54
N PRO A 77 -0.64 -0.90 -3.04
CA PRO A 77 -0.85 0.39 -3.69
C PRO A 77 0.44 1.23 -3.74
N PHE A 78 1.26 1.15 -2.69
CA PHE A 78 2.54 1.87 -2.64
C PHE A 78 3.57 1.32 -3.62
N ILE A 79 3.54 0.02 -3.93
CA ILE A 79 4.38 -0.55 -4.99
C ILE A 79 4.00 0.05 -6.35
N ALA A 80 2.70 0.12 -6.66
CA ALA A 80 2.24 0.76 -7.90
C ALA A 80 2.67 2.23 -7.95
N LYS A 81 2.46 2.98 -6.85
CA LYS A 81 2.80 4.40 -6.79
C LYS A 81 4.31 4.66 -6.88
N MET A 82 5.16 3.85 -6.26
CA MET A 82 6.61 3.97 -6.40
C MET A 82 7.05 3.81 -7.85
N LYS A 83 6.47 2.87 -8.60
CA LYS A 83 6.81 2.67 -10.00
C LYS A 83 6.42 3.88 -10.86
N GLU A 84 5.19 4.39 -10.69
CA GLU A 84 4.74 5.61 -11.37
C GLU A 84 5.66 6.80 -11.04
N ARG A 85 6.00 6.97 -9.77
CA ARG A 85 6.84 8.07 -9.27
C ARG A 85 8.28 8.02 -9.81
N ALA A 86 8.84 6.83 -10.00
CA ALA A 86 10.17 6.66 -10.59
C ALA A 86 10.24 7.21 -12.03
N GLU A 87 9.12 7.23 -12.75
CA GLU A 87 9.02 7.78 -14.10
C GLU A 87 8.76 9.30 -14.11
N SER A 88 7.94 9.81 -13.18
CA SER A 88 7.48 11.20 -13.16
C SER A 88 8.44 12.19 -12.48
N LYS A 89 9.42 11.72 -11.69
CA LYS A 89 10.37 12.55 -10.91
C LYS A 89 9.69 13.62 -10.06
N SER A 90 8.64 13.25 -9.33
CA SER A 90 7.92 14.13 -8.41
C SER A 90 8.84 14.81 -7.37
N SER A 91 8.52 16.05 -7.00
CA SER A 91 9.34 16.88 -6.12
C SER A 91 8.96 16.86 -4.63
N TYR A 92 7.78 16.34 -4.28
CA TYR A 92 7.33 16.27 -2.88
C TYR A 92 8.07 15.16 -2.11
N LYS A 93 8.32 15.36 -0.82
CA LYS A 93 8.97 14.39 0.09
C LYS A 93 8.05 13.19 0.31
N VAL A 94 8.61 11.98 0.37
CA VAL A 94 7.85 10.77 0.72
C VAL A 94 8.61 9.92 1.71
N ASP A 95 7.94 9.59 2.82
CA ASP A 95 8.37 8.57 3.77
C ASP A 95 7.40 7.38 3.71
N LEU A 96 7.91 6.17 3.57
CA LEU A 96 7.12 4.93 3.60
C LEU A 96 7.48 4.12 4.83
N PHE A 97 6.53 3.93 5.74
CA PHE A 97 6.62 3.02 6.87
C PHE A 97 6.02 1.67 6.49
N LEU A 98 6.83 0.61 6.52
CA LEU A 98 6.40 -0.73 6.16
C LEU A 98 6.61 -1.71 7.30
N ALA A 99 5.50 -2.13 7.92
CA ALA A 99 5.50 -3.14 8.97
C ALA A 99 5.16 -4.53 8.40
N VAL A 100 6.04 -5.49 8.64
CA VAL A 100 5.85 -6.90 8.25
C VAL A 100 6.21 -7.83 9.42
N PRO A 101 5.57 -9.01 9.53
CA PRO A 101 5.84 -9.91 10.65
C PRO A 101 7.24 -10.52 10.58
N VAL A 102 7.64 -10.97 9.40
CA VAL A 102 8.85 -11.74 9.18
C VAL A 102 9.68 -11.09 8.08
N GLU A 103 10.99 -11.13 8.27
CA GLU A 103 11.99 -10.72 7.31
C GLU A 103 11.94 -11.59 6.03
N ASN A 104 12.17 -10.97 4.89
CA ASN A 104 12.34 -11.67 3.62
C ASN A 104 13.31 -10.88 2.75
N VAL A 105 14.56 -11.33 2.72
CA VAL A 105 15.68 -10.63 2.10
C VAL A 105 15.42 -10.30 0.62
N GLU A 106 14.80 -11.21 -0.14
CA GLU A 106 14.53 -10.98 -1.56
C GLU A 106 13.45 -9.90 -1.77
N ILE A 107 12.38 -9.94 -0.97
CA ILE A 107 11.31 -8.94 -1.03
C ILE A 107 11.81 -7.59 -0.54
N GLN A 108 12.60 -7.55 0.52
CA GLN A 108 13.17 -6.33 1.07
C GLN A 108 14.10 -5.67 0.07
N ALA A 109 15.06 -6.41 -0.50
CA ALA A 109 15.97 -5.86 -1.52
C ALA A 109 15.21 -5.29 -2.73
N ARG A 110 14.15 -5.97 -3.18
CA ARG A 110 13.30 -5.46 -4.28
C ARG A 110 12.55 -4.18 -3.90
N LEU A 111 12.04 -4.08 -2.69
CA LEU A 111 11.30 -2.90 -2.22
C LEU A 111 12.22 -1.71 -1.93
N GLU A 112 13.40 -1.97 -1.37
CA GLU A 112 14.45 -0.97 -1.15
C GLU A 112 14.92 -0.37 -2.47
N GLN A 113 15.18 -1.21 -3.48
CA GLN A 113 15.54 -0.71 -4.80
C GLN A 113 14.42 0.15 -5.41
N ARG A 114 13.15 -0.27 -5.28
CA ARG A 114 12.02 0.53 -5.77
C ARG A 114 11.88 1.86 -5.04
N ALA A 115 12.07 1.87 -3.72
CA ALA A 115 12.03 3.09 -2.93
C ALA A 115 13.16 4.05 -3.35
N LEU A 116 14.36 3.52 -3.60
CA LEU A 116 15.49 4.29 -4.13
C LEU A 116 15.16 4.89 -5.51
N ASP A 117 14.68 4.08 -6.45
CA ASP A 117 14.33 4.53 -7.80
C ASP A 117 13.22 5.60 -7.79
N ALA A 118 12.29 5.50 -6.84
CA ALA A 118 11.18 6.43 -6.65
C ALA A 118 11.52 7.65 -5.77
N ASN A 119 12.74 7.76 -5.25
CA ASN A 119 13.12 8.77 -4.25
C ASN A 119 12.14 8.82 -3.05
N VAL A 120 11.95 7.65 -2.42
CA VAL A 120 11.13 7.42 -1.23
C VAL A 120 12.02 6.94 -0.09
N THR A 121 11.90 7.55 1.09
CA THR A 121 12.59 7.09 2.29
C THR A 121 11.81 5.93 2.92
N LEU A 122 12.38 4.73 2.91
CA LEU A 122 11.74 3.52 3.44
C LEU A 122 12.17 3.24 4.88
N HIS A 123 11.20 3.10 5.77
CA HIS A 123 11.35 2.76 7.19
C HIS A 123 10.78 1.36 7.44
N TRP A 124 11.63 0.39 7.76
CA TRP A 124 11.25 -0.99 8.00
C TRP A 124 10.90 -1.26 9.46
N TYR A 125 9.87 -2.08 9.68
CA TYR A 125 9.51 -2.61 10.99
C TYR A 125 9.26 -4.12 10.90
N ILE A 126 10.16 -4.92 11.48
CA ILE A 126 10.03 -6.39 11.53
C ILE A 126 9.44 -6.81 12.87
N THR A 127 8.12 -6.94 12.95
CA THR A 127 7.40 -6.97 14.24
C THR A 127 7.65 -8.21 15.11
N GLU A 128 8.23 -9.29 14.57
CA GLU A 128 8.61 -10.46 15.37
C GLU A 128 9.98 -10.31 16.06
N ARG A 129 10.82 -9.36 15.60
CA ARG A 129 12.19 -9.15 16.12
C ARG A 129 12.38 -7.79 16.77
N GLU A 130 11.62 -6.79 16.34
CA GLU A 130 11.77 -5.38 16.69
C GLU A 130 10.52 -4.84 17.39
N GLU A 131 10.61 -3.59 17.85
CA GLU A 131 9.43 -2.88 18.33
C GLU A 131 8.39 -2.73 17.21
N ARG A 132 7.12 -2.79 17.58
CA ARG A 132 6.04 -2.59 16.62
C ARG A 132 6.00 -1.12 16.22
N LEU A 133 5.73 -0.87 14.93
CA LEU A 133 5.43 0.47 14.42
C LEU A 133 4.37 1.13 15.30
N SER A 134 4.76 2.21 15.96
CA SER A 134 3.88 3.01 16.80
C SER A 134 3.36 4.22 16.02
N VAL A 135 2.23 4.76 16.48
CA VAL A 135 1.71 6.02 15.93
C VAL A 135 2.67 7.20 16.14
N LYS A 136 3.54 7.10 17.17
CA LYS A 136 4.52 8.13 17.48
C LYS A 136 5.65 8.14 16.45
N ASP A 137 6.10 6.97 16.00
CA ASP A 137 7.16 6.89 14.98
C ASP A 137 6.76 7.60 13.69
N VAL A 138 5.50 7.42 13.27
CA VAL A 138 4.94 8.11 12.09
C VAL A 138 4.82 9.61 12.36
N PHE A 139 4.31 10.00 13.53
CA PHE A 139 4.14 11.41 13.90
C PHE A 139 5.46 12.17 13.98
N ASP A 140 6.51 11.56 14.55
CA ASP A 140 7.83 12.18 14.72
C ASP A 140 8.51 12.49 13.38
N GLN A 141 8.09 11.85 12.29
CA GLN A 141 8.60 12.10 10.94
C GLN A 141 7.90 13.28 10.24
N ILE A 142 6.80 13.79 10.80
CA ILE A 142 6.00 14.87 10.22
C ILE A 142 6.44 16.22 10.81
N ASP A 143 7.01 17.07 9.97
CA ASP A 143 7.47 18.41 10.35
C ASP A 143 6.31 19.43 10.42
N ASP A 144 5.37 19.36 9.47
CA ASP A 144 4.21 20.26 9.36
C ASP A 144 2.94 19.50 8.97
N LEU A 145 2.03 19.31 9.93
CA LEU A 145 0.74 18.64 9.73
C LEU A 145 -0.20 19.37 8.77
N SER A 146 0.00 20.68 8.55
CA SER A 146 -0.85 21.46 7.64
C SER A 146 -0.52 21.25 6.17
N ASP A 147 0.70 20.79 5.88
CA ASP A 147 1.24 20.53 4.54
C ASP A 147 1.70 19.06 4.38
N THR A 148 1.05 18.16 5.12
CA THR A 148 1.29 16.72 5.06
C THR A 148 0.00 15.97 4.80
N SER A 149 0.09 14.92 3.98
CA SER A 149 -0.93 13.89 3.85
C SER A 149 -0.43 12.53 4.30
N VAL A 150 -1.34 11.70 4.80
CA VAL A 150 -1.05 10.36 5.28
C VAL A 150 -1.90 9.36 4.52
N TRP A 151 -1.24 8.39 3.89
CA TRP A 151 -1.86 7.35 3.07
C TRP A 151 -1.63 6.01 3.76
N PHE A 152 -2.69 5.39 4.25
CA PHE A 152 -2.62 4.15 5.04
C PHE A 152 -3.30 2.98 4.31
N CYS A 153 -2.64 1.84 4.25
CA CYS A 153 -3.24 0.59 3.78
C CYS A 153 -2.71 -0.61 4.58
N GLY A 154 -3.58 -1.29 5.34
CA GLY A 154 -3.13 -2.34 6.23
C GLY A 154 -4.10 -2.70 7.36
N ALA A 155 -3.55 -3.15 8.49
CA ALA A 155 -4.31 -3.61 9.64
C ALA A 155 -5.20 -2.51 10.23
N THR A 156 -6.51 -2.76 10.24
CA THR A 156 -7.55 -1.79 10.63
C THR A 156 -7.30 -1.13 11.99
N LEU A 157 -6.84 -1.89 12.99
CA LEU A 157 -6.54 -1.35 14.32
C LEU A 157 -5.43 -0.29 14.31
N LEU A 158 -4.37 -0.51 13.52
CA LEU A 158 -3.29 0.47 13.39
C LEU A 158 -3.77 1.70 12.62
N GLY A 159 -4.49 1.50 11.51
CA GLY A 159 -5.04 2.60 10.70
C GLY A 159 -5.94 3.52 11.52
N ASN A 160 -6.86 2.93 12.29
CA ASN A 160 -7.75 3.68 13.18
C ASN A 160 -6.98 4.42 14.28
N SER A 161 -5.98 3.77 14.88
CA SER A 161 -5.16 4.39 15.92
C SER A 161 -4.35 5.57 15.37
N LEU A 162 -3.79 5.41 14.17
CA LEU A 162 -3.01 6.45 13.50
C LEU A 162 -3.89 7.64 13.09
N ASN A 163 -5.05 7.38 12.49
CA ASN A 163 -6.02 8.42 12.12
C ASN A 163 -6.41 9.26 13.35
N ASN A 164 -6.88 8.58 14.41
CA ASN A 164 -7.33 9.26 15.63
C ASN A 164 -6.21 10.09 16.25
N TYR A 165 -4.99 9.54 16.32
CA TYR A 165 -3.85 10.23 16.92
C TYR A 165 -3.43 11.45 16.10
N LEU A 166 -3.26 11.32 14.79
CA LEU A 166 -2.80 12.43 13.94
C LEU A 166 -3.83 13.55 13.85
N VAL A 167 -5.13 13.20 13.78
CA VAL A 167 -6.20 14.19 13.78
C VAL A 167 -6.28 14.93 15.12
N ASP A 168 -6.08 14.26 16.25
CA ASP A 168 -5.97 14.90 17.57
C ASP A 168 -4.78 15.87 17.63
N LYS A 169 -3.68 15.56 16.94
CA LYS A 169 -2.51 16.44 16.80
C LYS A 169 -2.70 17.60 15.82
N GLY A 170 -3.76 17.61 15.02
CA GLY A 170 -4.08 18.70 14.11
C GLY A 170 -3.96 18.36 12.63
N LEU A 171 -3.71 17.10 12.25
CA LEU A 171 -3.83 16.67 10.86
C LEU A 171 -5.29 16.86 10.41
N SER A 172 -5.50 17.50 9.27
CA SER A 172 -6.83 17.60 8.68
C SER A 172 -7.33 16.20 8.31
N LYS A 173 -8.57 15.86 8.70
CA LYS A 173 -9.18 14.56 8.34
C LYS A 173 -9.17 14.27 6.84
N LYS A 174 -9.27 15.32 6.01
CA LYS A 174 -9.23 15.19 4.53
C LYS A 174 -7.86 14.75 3.99
N ASN A 175 -6.80 14.92 4.78
CA ASN A 175 -5.43 14.57 4.45
C ASN A 175 -5.05 13.19 5.03
N PHE A 176 -6.00 12.48 5.66
CA PHE A 176 -5.79 11.10 6.08
C PHE A 176 -6.61 10.17 5.18
N HIS A 177 -5.92 9.43 4.35
CA HIS A 177 -6.48 8.53 3.34
C HIS A 177 -6.26 7.09 3.79
N GLN A 178 -7.31 6.28 3.79
CA GLN A 178 -7.23 4.90 4.23
C GLN A 178 -7.94 3.97 3.26
N GLU A 179 -7.20 3.00 2.73
CA GLU A 179 -7.73 1.90 1.93
C GLU A 179 -8.04 0.71 2.84
N LEU A 180 -9.21 0.09 2.64
CA LEU A 180 -9.72 -1.02 3.46
C LEU A 180 -9.86 -2.29 2.60
N PHE A 181 -9.22 -3.38 3.01
CA PHE A 181 -9.35 -4.69 2.33
C PHE A 181 -10.64 -5.45 2.65
N GLU A 182 -11.65 -4.79 3.23
CA GLU A 182 -12.92 -5.39 3.60
C GLU A 182 -14.03 -4.90 2.67
N PHE A 183 -14.42 -5.72 1.69
CA PHE A 183 -15.75 -5.60 1.11
C PHE A 183 -16.72 -6.31 2.06
N ARG A 184 -17.64 -5.55 2.66
CA ARG A 184 -18.72 -6.08 3.50
C ARG A 184 -19.93 -6.42 2.64
#